data_AF-A0AAD0NQ22-F1
#
_entry.id   AF-A0AAD0NQ22-F1
#
_cell.length_a   1.000
_cell.length_b   1.000
_cell.length_c   1.000
_cell.angle_alpha   90.00
_cell.angle_beta   90.00
_cell.angle_gamma   90.00
#
_symmetry.space_group_name_H-M   'P 1'
#
loop_
_entity.id
_entity.type
_entity.pdbx_description
1 polymer ?
#
loop_
_entity_poly.entity_id
_entity_poly.type
_entity_poly.pdbx_seq_one_letter_code
_entity_poly.pdbx_strand_id
1 'polypeptide(L)'
;MTGRPDHDAEVRGEAARLVHRLELARTRLDAALDPRDPTPAPGSPPPPPRAPAGGVATGPGLDDDEVRTLLAPAVARVARLHEIARSLADGSASEESAAQAVRALADTQPNRRPR
;
A
#
# COMPACT_ATOMS: atom_id res chain seq x y z
N MET A 1 -28.74 -17.80 -7.83
CA MET A 1 -27.32 -17.45 -7.62
C MET A 1 -26.63 -18.67 -7.05
N THR A 2 -26.00 -19.48 -7.90
CA THR A 2 -25.20 -20.63 -7.47
C THR A 2 -23.81 -20.41 -8.04
N GLY A 3 -23.00 -19.64 -7.29
CA GLY A 3 -21.56 -19.71 -7.44
C GLY A 3 -21.15 -21.16 -7.18
N ARG A 4 -20.31 -21.72 -8.04
CA ARG A 4 -19.78 -23.07 -7.81
C ARG A 4 -18.95 -22.97 -6.54
N PRO A 5 -19.11 -23.86 -5.54
CA PRO A 5 -18.37 -23.75 -4.27
C PRO A 5 -16.84 -23.70 -4.46
N ASP A 6 -16.33 -24.27 -5.56
CA ASP A 6 -14.93 -24.17 -5.96
C ASP A 6 -14.53 -22.74 -6.37
N HIS A 7 -15.40 -22.01 -7.06
CA HIS A 7 -15.16 -20.64 -7.49
C HIS A 7 -15.06 -19.68 -6.30
N ASP A 8 -15.98 -19.80 -5.34
CA ASP A 8 -15.97 -18.97 -4.14
C ASP A 8 -14.73 -19.27 -3.27
N ALA A 9 -14.20 -20.49 -3.31
CA ALA A 9 -12.94 -20.85 -2.64
C ALA A 9 -11.72 -20.29 -3.38
N GLU A 10 -11.70 -20.34 -4.71
CA GLU A 10 -10.65 -19.74 -5.55
C GLU A 10 -10.57 -18.23 -5.35
N VAL A 11 -11.72 -17.55 -5.37
CA VAL A 11 -11.83 -16.10 -5.16
C VAL A 11 -11.34 -15.72 -3.77
N ARG A 12 -11.73 -16.46 -2.72
CA ARG A 12 -11.19 -16.26 -1.37
C ARG A 12 -9.68 -16.47 -1.30
N GLY A 13 -9.17 -17.50 -1.96
CA GLY A 13 -7.73 -17.77 -2.02
C GLY A 13 -6.94 -16.66 -2.71
N GLU A 14 -7.47 -16.11 -3.81
CA GLU A 14 -6.85 -14.98 -4.50
C GLU A 14 -6.96 -13.68 -3.69
N ALA A 15 -8.10 -13.45 -3.03
CA ALA A 15 -8.29 -12.33 -2.12
C ALA A 15 -7.28 -12.37 -0.97
N ALA A 16 -7.02 -13.54 -0.38
CA ALA A 16 -6.01 -13.71 0.67
C ALA A 16 -4.59 -13.37 0.17
N ARG A 17 -4.23 -13.77 -1.07
CA ARG A 17 -2.97 -13.37 -1.71
C ARG A 17 -2.90 -11.87 -1.95
N LEU A 18 -4.01 -11.24 -2.32
CA LEU A 18 -4.09 -9.80 -2.50
C LEU A 18 -3.92 -9.06 -1.16
N VAL A 19 -4.56 -9.51 -0.08
CA VAL A 19 -4.39 -9.00 1.29
C VAL A 19 -2.90 -8.96 1.65
N HIS A 20 -2.20 -10.08 1.48
CA HIS A 20 -0.77 -10.16 1.80
C HIS A 20 0.08 -9.16 1.00
N ARG A 21 -0.19 -9.02 -0.31
CA ARG A 21 0.50 -8.02 -1.16
C ARG A 21 0.23 -6.59 -0.72
N LEU A 22 -1.00 -6.29 -0.31
CA LEU A 22 -1.39 -4.95 0.16
C LEU A 22 -0.80 -4.62 1.53
N GLU A 23 -0.69 -5.60 2.44
CA GLU A 23 0.02 -5.42 3.71
C GLU A 23 1.49 -5.07 3.47
N LEU A 24 2.17 -5.82 2.61
CA LEU A 24 3.56 -5.56 2.25
C LEU A 24 3.74 -4.18 1.60
N ALA A 25 2.81 -3.78 0.73
CA ALA A 25 2.81 -2.45 0.14
C ALA A 25 2.68 -1.35 1.20
N ARG A 26 1.81 -1.56 2.20
CA ARG A 26 1.62 -0.62 3.32
C ARG A 26 2.87 -0.52 4.17
N THR A 27 3.48 -1.65 4.56
CA THR A 27 4.75 -1.66 5.31
C THR A 27 5.87 -0.93 4.58
N ARG A 28 5.95 -1.05 3.25
CA ARG A 28 6.94 -0.32 2.45
C ARG A 28 6.66 1.18 2.37
N LEU A 29 5.39 1.57 2.27
CA LEU A 29 4.99 2.98 2.32
C LEU A 29 5.30 3.58 3.69
N ASP A 30 5.00 2.87 4.78
CA ASP A 30 5.29 3.30 6.14
C ASP A 30 6.80 3.48 6.36
N ALA A 31 7.62 2.52 5.89
CA ALA A 31 9.08 2.61 5.96
C ALA A 31 9.66 3.76 5.11
N ALA A 32 9.00 4.12 3.99
CA ALA A 32 9.40 5.26 3.18
C ALA A 32 9.01 6.61 3.82
N LEU A 33 8.01 6.61 4.70
CA LEU A 33 7.50 7.79 5.41
C LEU A 33 8.17 8.03 6.77
N ASP A 34 8.90 7.03 7.29
CA ASP A 34 9.73 7.13 8.48
C ASP A 34 11.21 6.84 8.16
N PRO A 35 11.96 7.84 7.64
CA PRO A 35 13.39 7.67 7.35
C PRO A 35 14.27 7.64 8.62
N ARG A 36 13.70 7.68 9.83
CA ARG A 36 14.47 7.85 11.07
C ARG A 36 14.99 6.57 11.72
N ASP A 37 14.81 5.40 11.12
CA ASP A 37 15.37 4.19 11.71
C ASP A 37 16.41 3.47 10.83
N PRO A 38 17.63 4.01 10.72
CA PRO A 38 18.80 3.17 10.58
C PRO A 38 19.20 2.69 11.97
N THR A 39 18.43 1.82 12.64
CA THR A 39 19.01 1.05 13.76
C THR A 39 19.91 -0.01 13.16
N PRO A 40 21.25 0.12 13.21
CA PRO A 40 22.09 -1.03 12.98
C PRO A 40 21.73 -2.08 14.04
N ALA A 41 21.45 -3.31 13.60
CA ALA A 41 21.26 -4.44 14.49
C ALA A 41 22.43 -4.48 15.51
N PRO A 42 22.15 -4.74 16.82
CA PRO A 42 23.21 -4.83 17.82
C PRO A 42 24.21 -5.91 17.41
N GLY A 43 25.45 -5.51 17.11
CA GLY A 43 26.53 -6.38 16.64
C GLY A 43 27.04 -6.09 15.22
N SER A 44 26.44 -5.16 14.47
CA SER A 44 27.00 -4.71 13.19
C SER A 44 28.11 -3.67 13.42
N PRO A 45 29.30 -3.80 12.78
CA PRO A 45 30.32 -2.76 12.87
C PRO A 45 29.77 -1.44 12.28
N PRO A 46 30.15 -0.28 12.85
CA PRO A 46 29.72 1.01 12.31
C PRO A 46 30.15 1.09 10.84
N PRO A 47 29.27 1.57 9.93
CA PRO A 47 29.67 1.77 8.54
C PRO A 47 30.86 2.75 8.51
N PRO A 48 31.82 2.56 7.58
CA PRO A 48 32.93 3.50 7.45
C PRO A 48 32.40 4.92 7.23
N PRO A 49 33.11 5.96 7.69
CA PRO A 49 32.70 7.34 7.46
C PRO A 49 32.50 7.52 5.96
N ARG A 50 31.25 7.75 5.54
CA ARG A 50 30.95 8.07 4.15
C ARG A 50 31.73 9.34 3.84
N ALA A 51 32.72 9.24 2.96
CA ALA A 51 33.26 10.41 2.26
C ALA A 51 32.05 11.20 1.72
N PRO A 52 32.10 12.54 1.66
CA PRO A 52 31.02 13.31 1.07
C PRO A 52 30.98 12.96 -0.43
N ALA A 53 30.24 11.90 -0.75
CA ALA A 53 29.81 11.60 -2.09
C ALA A 53 29.08 12.86 -2.51
N GLY A 54 29.66 13.55 -3.50
CA GLY A 54 29.28 14.89 -3.91
C GLY A 54 27.79 15.04 -3.80
N GLY A 55 27.38 15.95 -2.90
CA GLY A 55 26.00 16.29 -2.72
C GLY A 55 25.46 16.61 -4.10
N VAL A 56 24.60 15.72 -4.60
CA VAL A 56 23.54 16.19 -5.48
C VAL A 56 22.95 17.35 -4.70
N ALA A 57 23.20 18.56 -5.20
CA ALA A 57 22.53 19.74 -4.75
C ALA A 57 21.05 19.47 -5.02
N THR A 58 20.39 18.89 -4.01
CA THR A 58 18.95 18.75 -3.98
C THR A 58 18.47 20.19 -3.90
N GLY A 59 18.23 20.81 -5.06
CA GLY A 59 17.32 21.96 -5.12
C GLY A 59 16.07 21.59 -4.31
N PRO A 60 15.44 22.56 -3.63
CA PRO A 60 14.67 22.36 -2.39
C PRO A 60 13.99 20.99 -2.40
N GLY A 61 14.67 20.02 -1.80
CA GLY A 61 14.17 18.65 -1.76
C GLY A 61 12.87 18.68 -0.97
N LEU A 62 11.86 17.97 -1.46
CA LEU A 62 10.64 17.75 -0.70
C LEU A 62 11.07 17.25 0.68
N ASP A 63 10.71 17.98 1.74
CA ASP A 63 10.92 17.49 3.08
C ASP A 63 9.98 16.31 3.37
N ASP A 64 10.26 15.55 4.42
CA ASP A 64 9.51 14.34 4.75
C ASP A 64 8.00 14.61 4.96
N ASP A 65 7.64 15.81 5.40
CA ASP A 65 6.24 16.21 5.59
C ASP A 65 5.55 16.51 4.25
N GLU A 66 6.25 17.11 3.30
CA GLU A 66 5.76 17.30 1.94
C GLU A 66 5.60 15.96 1.22
N VAL A 67 6.57 15.03 1.36
CA VAL A 67 6.46 13.66 0.85
C VAL A 67 5.27 12.93 1.49
N ARG A 68 5.07 13.05 2.80
CA ARG A 68 3.92 12.46 3.51
C ARG A 68 2.60 13.01 2.99
N THR A 69 2.54 14.32 2.75
CA THR A 69 1.35 14.99 2.20
C THR A 69 1.03 14.47 0.80
N LEU A 70 2.04 14.31 -0.06
CA LEU A 70 1.87 13.79 -1.42
C LEU A 70 1.45 12.31 -1.43
N LEU A 71 1.94 11.50 -0.49
CA LEU A 71 1.66 10.07 -0.42
C LEU A 71 0.38 9.72 0.37
N ALA A 72 -0.15 10.61 1.21
CA ALA A 72 -1.33 10.33 2.02
C ALA A 72 -2.55 9.79 1.23
N PRO A 73 -2.88 10.32 0.02
CA PRO A 73 -3.97 9.75 -0.78
C PRO A 73 -3.68 8.36 -1.34
N ALA A 74 -2.41 7.98 -1.51
CA ALA A 74 -2.02 6.63 -1.93
C ALA A 74 -2.13 5.65 -0.75
N VAL A 75 -1.64 6.05 0.42
CA VAL A 75 -1.71 5.26 1.67
C VAL A 75 -3.16 4.95 2.03
N ALA A 76 -4.04 5.97 2.04
CA ALA A 76 -5.45 5.79 2.36
C ALA A 76 -6.15 4.80 1.40
N ARG A 77 -5.76 4.80 0.13
CA ARG A 77 -6.31 3.92 -0.90
C ARG A 77 -5.85 2.48 -0.74
N VAL A 78 -4.57 2.27 -0.45
CA VAL A 78 -4.03 0.94 -0.16
C VAL A 78 -4.73 0.35 1.06
N ALA A 79 -4.96 1.16 2.11
CA ALA A 79 -5.73 0.74 3.28
C ALA A 79 -7.17 0.33 2.92
N ARG A 80 -7.89 1.13 2.11
CA ARG A 80 -9.24 0.76 1.65
C ARG A 80 -9.28 -0.49 0.78
N LEU A 81 -8.33 -0.67 -0.14
CA LEU A 81 -8.23 -1.88 -0.95
C LEU A 81 -7.94 -3.10 -0.08
N HIS A 82 -7.14 -2.93 0.97
CA HIS A 82 -6.82 -3.98 1.92
C HIS A 82 -8.07 -4.43 2.68
N GLU A 83 -8.88 -3.48 3.18
CA GLU A 83 -10.16 -3.77 3.83
C GLU A 83 -11.11 -4.56 2.91
N ILE A 84 -11.27 -4.13 1.66
CA ILE A 84 -12.15 -4.82 0.68
C ILE A 84 -11.65 -6.24 0.41
N ALA A 85 -10.34 -6.41 0.20
CA ALA A 85 -9.74 -7.72 -0.05
C ALA A 85 -9.86 -8.65 1.16
N ARG A 86 -9.73 -8.12 2.38
CA ARG A 86 -9.95 -8.88 3.61
C ARG A 86 -11.40 -9.33 3.73
N SER A 87 -12.36 -8.47 3.48
CA SER A 87 -13.78 -8.84 3.50
C SER A 87 -14.13 -9.94 2.49
N LEU A 88 -13.53 -9.91 1.29
CA LEU A 88 -13.62 -10.99 0.30
C LEU A 88 -12.99 -12.29 0.82
N ALA A 89 -11.76 -12.23 1.32
CA ALA A 89 -11.02 -13.40 1.81
C ALA A 89 -11.75 -14.11 2.97
N ASP A 90 -12.33 -13.34 3.89
CA ASP A 90 -13.08 -13.84 5.03
C ASP A 90 -14.51 -14.30 4.65
N GLY A 91 -14.93 -14.06 3.40
CA GLY A 91 -16.27 -14.38 2.91
C GLY A 91 -17.38 -13.51 3.51
N SER A 92 -17.03 -12.37 4.11
CA SER A 92 -17.98 -11.41 4.69
C SER A 92 -18.57 -10.44 3.66
N ALA A 93 -17.95 -10.32 2.48
CA ALA A 93 -18.46 -9.57 1.34
C ALA A 93 -18.60 -10.46 0.10
N SER A 94 -19.64 -10.19 -0.69
CA SER A 94 -19.79 -10.78 -2.03
C SER A 94 -18.88 -10.09 -3.05
N GLU A 95 -18.59 -10.78 -4.16
CA GLU A 95 -17.85 -10.21 -5.29
C GLU A 95 -18.53 -8.95 -5.85
N GLU A 96 -19.87 -8.94 -5.94
CA GLU A 96 -20.63 -7.80 -6.43
C GLU A 96 -20.45 -6.58 -5.52
N SER A 97 -20.56 -6.77 -4.20
CA SER A 97 -20.36 -5.72 -3.21
C SER A 97 -18.92 -5.20 -3.22
N ALA A 98 -17.95 -6.11 -3.31
CA ALA A 98 -16.54 -5.73 -3.42
C ALA A 98 -16.25 -4.96 -4.72
N ALA A 99 -16.82 -5.38 -5.85
CA ALA A 99 -16.69 -4.69 -7.13
C ALA A 99 -17.34 -3.30 -7.11
N GLN A 100 -18.46 -3.14 -6.39
CA GLN A 100 -19.08 -1.84 -6.16
C GLN A 100 -18.18 -0.94 -5.29
N ALA A 101 -17.62 -1.47 -4.20
CA ALA A 101 -16.72 -0.75 -3.31
C ALA A 101 -15.44 -0.28 -4.04
N VAL A 102 -14.84 -1.14 -4.86
CA VAL A 102 -13.67 -0.79 -5.70
C VAL A 102 -14.02 0.30 -6.71
N ARG A 103 -15.20 0.24 -7.34
CA ARG A 103 -15.67 1.27 -8.26
C ARG A 103 -15.84 2.62 -7.56
N ALA A 104 -16.52 2.63 -6.42
CA ALA A 104 -16.68 3.83 -5.61
C ALA A 104 -15.33 4.43 -5.17
N LEU A 105 -14.38 3.59 -4.74
CA LEU A 105 -13.02 4.03 -4.41
C LEU A 105 -12.27 4.60 -5.62
N ALA A 106 -12.52 4.07 -6.82
CA ALA A 106 -11.89 4.58 -8.02
C ALA A 106 -12.51 5.91 -8.50
N ASP A 107 -13.78 6.16 -8.20
CA ASP A 107 -14.48 7.41 -8.54
C ASP A 107 -14.06 8.59 -7.66
N THR A 108 -13.48 8.34 -6.48
CA THR A 108 -12.87 9.39 -5.66
C THR A 108 -11.51 9.86 -6.18
N GLN A 109 -11.03 9.33 -7.31
CA GLN A 109 -9.74 9.71 -7.87
C GLN A 109 -9.81 11.05 -8.61
N PRO A 110 -8.94 12.03 -8.27
CA PRO A 110 -8.95 13.36 -8.89
C PRO A 110 -8.61 13.35 -10.39
N ASN A 111 -7.97 12.27 -10.89
CA ASN A 111 -7.55 12.15 -12.29
C ASN A 111 -8.43 11.21 -13.14
N ARG A 112 -9.57 10.72 -12.63
CA ARG A 112 -10.50 9.94 -13.45
C ARG A 112 -11.29 10.91 -14.34
N ARG A 113 -10.76 11.20 -15.53
CA ARG A 113 -11.56 11.78 -16.62
C ARG A 113 -12.75 10.85 -16.88
N PRO A 114 -13.99 11.35 -16.98
CA PRO A 114 -15.08 10.55 -17.51
C PRO A 114 -14.69 10.12 -18.94
N ARG A 115 -14.79 8.82 -19.21
CA ARG A 115 -14.68 8.28 -20.58
C ARG A 115 -16.05 8.28 -21.22
#